data_AF-A0A6G1RLC8-F1
#
_entry.id   AF-A0A6G1RLC8-F1
#
_cell.length_a   1.000
_cell.length_b   1.000
_cell.length_c   1.000
_cell.angle_alpha   90.00
_cell.angle_beta   90.00
_cell.angle_gamma   90.00
#
_symmetry.space_group_name_H-M   'P 1'
#
loop_
_entity.id
_entity.type
_entity.pdbx_description
1 polymer ?
#
loop_
_entity_poly.entity_id
_entity_poly.type
_entity_poly.pdbx_seq_one_letter_code
_entity_poly.pdbx_strand_id
1 'polypeptide(L)'
;ILAVPRSSQMVNIIVQSIAFQSLNGTQTLLNGSDVLRLPVIVDGLCVNVVLGVSYHVTYTGAGEIIEAAASFVLGAMNKEAFSIQQSFQISFTQVTARDVMDDLLKDI
;
A
#
# COMPACT_ATOMS: atom_id res chain seq x y z
N ILE A 1 4.46 4.99 -6.97
CA ILE A 1 5.87 4.77 -7.35
C ILE A 1 6.76 5.13 -6.16
N LEU A 2 7.80 4.34 -5.91
CA LEU A 2 8.80 4.57 -4.85
C LEU A 2 10.11 5.02 -5.50
N ALA A 3 10.64 6.17 -5.09
CA ALA A 3 11.93 6.66 -5.57
C ALA A 3 13.07 5.98 -4.80
N VAL A 4 14.05 5.43 -5.52
CA VAL A 4 15.22 4.80 -4.89
C VAL A 4 16.18 5.91 -4.43
N PRO A 5 16.62 5.93 -3.16
CA PRO A 5 17.52 6.97 -2.66
C PRO A 5 18.82 7.06 -3.46
N ARG A 6 19.23 8.29 -3.81
CA ARG A 6 20.46 8.58 -4.59
C ARG A 6 20.53 7.87 -5.95
N SER A 7 19.37 7.56 -6.54
CA SER A 7 19.23 6.94 -7.85
C SER A 7 18.15 7.65 -8.64
N SER A 8 18.18 7.55 -9.98
CA SER A 8 17.07 7.92 -10.85
C SER A 8 16.05 6.78 -11.03
N GLN A 9 16.31 5.62 -10.43
CA GLN A 9 15.44 4.46 -10.50
C GLN A 9 14.15 4.68 -9.69
N MET A 10 13.04 4.25 -10.29
CA MET A 10 11.73 4.22 -9.67
C MET A 10 11.23 2.79 -9.65
N VAL A 11 10.71 2.36 -8.51
CA VAL A 11 10.07 1.06 -8.35
C VAL A 11 8.56 1.27 -8.32
N ASN A 12 7.83 0.51 -9.14
CA ASN A 12 6.37 0.55 -9.11
C ASN A 12 5.87 -0.02 -7.79
N ILE A 13 4.86 0.62 -7.22
CA ILE A 13 4.20 0.11 -6.01
C ILE A 13 2.99 -0.68 -6.47
N ILE A 14 2.99 -1.98 -6.18
CA ILE A 14 1.88 -2.88 -6.47
C ILE A 14 0.84 -2.73 -5.36
N VAL A 15 -0.41 -2.40 -5.72
CA VAL A 15 -1.50 -2.35 -4.74
C VAL A 15 -1.99 -3.78 -4.50
N GLN A 16 -1.76 -4.31 -3.30
CA GLN A 16 -2.16 -5.68 -2.94
C GLN A 16 -3.60 -5.73 -2.46
N SER A 17 -4.02 -4.76 -1.65
CA SER A 17 -5.36 -4.74 -1.10
C SER A 17 -5.81 -3.33 -0.75
N ILE A 18 -7.14 -3.15 -0.74
CA ILE A 18 -7.78 -1.92 -0.29
C ILE A 18 -8.93 -2.33 0.62
N ALA A 19 -8.90 -1.90 1.88
CA ALA A 19 -10.02 -2.02 2.80
C ALA A 19 -10.69 -0.65 2.98
N PHE A 20 -12.00 -0.64 3.17
CA PHE A 20 -12.75 0.54 3.58
C PHE A 20 -13.12 0.44 5.06
N GLN A 21 -12.84 1.49 5.82
CA GLN A 21 -13.15 1.63 7.23
C GLN A 21 -14.32 2.62 7.41
N SER A 22 -15.39 2.15 8.03
CA SER A 22 -16.51 3.00 8.43
C SER A 22 -16.15 3.93 9.59
N LEU A 23 -16.98 4.93 9.88
CA LEU A 23 -16.79 5.87 10.99
C LEU A 23 -16.72 5.17 12.37
N ASN A 24 -17.40 4.03 12.49
CA ASN A 24 -17.42 3.14 13.65
C ASN A 24 -16.27 2.11 13.65
N GLY A 25 -15.32 2.21 12.72
CA GLY A 25 -14.09 1.42 12.70
C GLY A 25 -14.18 0.04 12.04
N THR A 26 -15.36 -0.34 11.52
CA THR A 26 -15.52 -1.61 10.82
C THR A 26 -14.80 -1.56 9.48
N GLN A 27 -13.95 -2.54 9.21
CA GLN A 27 -13.21 -2.65 7.94
C GLN A 27 -13.82 -3.70 7.02
N THR A 28 -13.93 -3.37 5.74
CA THR A 28 -14.40 -4.27 4.68
C THR A 28 -13.43 -4.26 3.52
N LEU A 29 -12.97 -5.45 3.11
CA LEU A 29 -12.11 -5.60 1.94
C LEU A 29 -12.90 -5.24 0.68
N LEU A 30 -12.31 -4.42 -0.17
CA LEU A 30 -12.93 -4.01 -1.43
C LEU A 30 -12.47 -4.91 -2.57
N ASN A 31 -13.39 -5.26 -3.46
CA ASN A 31 -13.04 -5.92 -4.72
C ASN A 31 -12.31 -4.94 -5.64
N GLY A 32 -11.23 -5.41 -6.28
CA GLY A 32 -10.41 -4.64 -7.22
C GLY A 32 -9.45 -3.68 -6.53
N SER A 33 -8.21 -4.11 -6.34
CA SER A 33 -7.05 -3.28 -6.00
C SER A 33 -6.63 -2.36 -7.15
N ASP A 34 -7.01 -2.72 -8.39
CA ASP A 34 -6.62 -2.01 -9.62
C ASP A 34 -7.48 -0.77 -9.90
N VAL A 35 -8.55 -0.56 -9.13
CA VAL A 35 -9.44 0.60 -9.30
C VAL A 35 -8.91 1.76 -8.45
N LEU A 36 -8.44 2.81 -9.13
CA LEU A 36 -8.06 4.07 -8.49
C LEU A 36 -9.26 4.66 -7.73
N ARG A 37 -9.14 4.79 -6.40
CA ARG A 37 -10.16 5.42 -5.55
C ARG A 37 -9.69 6.78 -5.08
N LEU A 38 -10.29 7.84 -5.62
CA LEU A 38 -9.99 9.21 -5.24
C LEU A 38 -10.91 9.68 -4.11
N PRO A 39 -10.43 10.58 -3.23
CA PRO A 39 -11.28 11.24 -2.24
C PRO A 39 -12.45 11.96 -2.91
N VAL A 40 -13.66 11.79 -2.37
CA VAL A 40 -14.88 12.41 -2.89
C VAL A 40 -15.83 12.75 -1.74
N ILE A 41 -16.62 13.83 -1.91
CA ILE A 41 -17.65 14.20 -0.94
C ILE A 41 -18.95 13.48 -1.27
N VAL A 42 -19.49 12.73 -0.31
CA VAL A 42 -20.78 12.05 -0.38
C VAL A 42 -21.55 12.38 0.90
N ASP A 43 -22.73 12.99 0.76
CA ASP A 43 -23.62 13.35 1.89
C ASP A 43 -22.92 14.10 3.04
N GLY A 44 -21.99 15.00 2.70
CA GLY A 44 -21.24 15.80 3.67
C GLY A 44 -20.03 15.10 4.30
N LEU A 45 -19.75 13.85 3.94
CA LEU A 45 -18.56 13.10 4.31
C LEU A 45 -17.54 13.10 3.18
N CYS A 46 -16.27 13.30 3.49
CA CYS A 46 -15.18 13.00 2.58
C CYS A 46 -14.84 11.51 2.71
N VAL A 47 -15.11 10.72 1.67
CA VAL A 47 -14.85 9.28 1.63
C VAL A 47 -13.64 8.97 0.75
N ASN A 48 -13.14 7.73 0.81
CA ASN A 48 -11.90 7.28 0.17
C ASN A 48 -10.64 8.01 0.68
N VAL A 49 -10.68 8.51 1.92
CA VAL A 49 -9.51 9.16 2.53
C VAL A 49 -8.59 8.08 3.08
N VAL A 50 -7.29 8.18 2.82
CA VAL A 50 -6.32 7.22 3.34
C VAL A 50 -6.21 7.38 4.86
N LEU A 51 -6.62 6.35 5.61
CA LEU A 51 -6.46 6.25 7.06
C LEU A 51 -5.27 5.36 7.44
N GLY A 52 -4.88 4.44 6.56
CA GLY A 52 -3.79 3.52 6.82
C GLY A 52 -3.07 3.13 5.54
N VAL A 53 -1.75 2.97 5.63
CA VAL A 53 -0.96 2.33 4.58
C VAL A 53 0.07 1.38 5.20
N SER A 54 0.08 0.15 4.69
CA SER A 54 1.10 -0.85 5.00
C SER A 54 1.90 -1.12 3.74
N TYR A 55 3.17 -0.74 3.75
CA TYR A 55 4.12 -1.03 2.69
C TYR A 55 4.93 -2.27 3.01
N HIS A 56 5.21 -3.07 1.99
CA HIS A 56 6.17 -4.16 2.04
C HIS A 56 7.22 -3.93 0.94
N VAL A 57 8.47 -3.76 1.34
CA VAL A 57 9.59 -3.53 0.44
C VAL A 57 10.49 -4.75 0.42
N THR A 58 10.76 -5.25 -0.79
CA THR A 58 11.63 -6.39 -1.02
C THR A 58 12.96 -5.91 -1.62
N TYR A 59 14.08 -6.38 -1.08
CA TYR A 59 15.41 -5.91 -1.46
C TYR A 59 16.46 -7.02 -1.59
N THR A 60 17.53 -6.77 -2.33
CA THR A 60 18.65 -7.71 -2.53
C THR A 60 19.66 -7.66 -1.39
N GLY A 61 20.59 -8.61 -1.32
CA GLY A 61 21.70 -8.55 -0.36
C GLY A 61 22.63 -7.33 -0.52
N ALA A 62 22.59 -6.63 -1.66
CA ALA A 62 23.29 -5.38 -1.88
C ALA A 62 22.49 -4.13 -1.44
N GLY A 63 21.25 -4.30 -0.97
CA GLY A 63 20.36 -3.21 -0.58
C GLY A 63 19.55 -2.60 -1.73
N GLU A 64 19.58 -3.19 -2.93
CA GLU A 64 18.75 -2.74 -4.06
C GLU A 64 17.29 -3.12 -3.82
N ILE A 65 16.38 -2.14 -3.91
CA ILE A 65 14.94 -2.38 -3.84
C ILE A 65 14.47 -2.92 -5.19
N ILE A 66 13.88 -4.11 -5.18
CA ILE A 66 13.43 -4.79 -6.40
C ILE A 66 11.91 -4.83 -6.53
N GLU A 67 11.19 -4.78 -5.41
CA GLU A 67 9.74 -4.75 -5.39
C GLU A 67 9.24 -3.90 -4.22
N ALA A 68 8.12 -3.23 -4.44
CA ALA A 68 7.38 -2.56 -3.39
C ALA A 68 5.89 -2.86 -3.58
N ALA A 69 5.24 -3.22 -2.49
CA ALA A 69 3.82 -3.51 -2.45
C ALA A 69 3.15 -2.70 -1.34
N ALA A 70 1.87 -2.39 -1.50
CA ALA A 70 1.11 -1.60 -0.53
C ALA A 70 -0.31 -2.14 -0.34
N SER A 71 -0.76 -2.13 0.92
CA SER A 71 -2.14 -2.33 1.29
C SER A 71 -2.68 -1.05 1.94
N PHE A 72 -3.88 -0.64 1.54
CA PHE A 72 -4.48 0.62 1.97
C PHE A 72 -5.71 0.38 2.83
N VAL A 73 -5.87 1.20 3.86
CA VAL A 73 -7.14 1.41 4.55
C VAL A 73 -7.64 2.79 4.18
N LEU A 74 -8.76 2.82 3.45
CA LEU A 74 -9.51 4.03 3.14
C LEU A 74 -10.62 4.21 4.19
N GLY A 75 -11.12 5.42 4.36
CA GLY A 75 -12.26 5.65 5.22
C GLY A 75 -13.03 6.91 4.89
N ALA A 76 -13.92 7.28 5.81
CA ALA A 76 -14.73 8.47 5.76
C ALA A 76 -14.34 9.44 6.89
N MET A 77 -14.41 10.73 6.62
CA MET A 77 -14.29 11.77 7.64
C MET A 77 -15.34 12.86 7.42
N ASN A 78 -15.83 13.43 8.52
CA ASN A 78 -16.68 14.62 8.46
C ASN A 78 -15.89 15.75 7.80
N LYS A 79 -16.50 16.50 6.89
CA LYS A 79 -15.86 17.68 6.25
C LYS A 79 -15.36 18.72 7.27
N GLU A 80 -15.98 18.74 8.45
CA GLU A 80 -15.67 19.63 9.57
C GLU A 80 -14.55 19.10 10.48
N ALA A 81 -14.09 17.86 10.26
CA ALA A 81 -12.98 17.30 11.01
C ALA A 81 -11.67 18.01 10.59
N PHE A 82 -11.06 18.73 11.54
CA PHE A 82 -9.83 19.49 11.32
C PHE A 82 -8.56 18.65 11.33
N SER A 83 -8.64 17.38 11.73
CA SER A 83 -7.50 16.47 11.79
C SER A 83 -7.91 15.07 11.37
N ILE A 84 -6.96 14.36 10.76
CA ILE A 84 -7.09 12.97 10.37
C ILE A 84 -5.99 12.17 11.06
N GLN A 85 -6.37 11.07 11.69
CA GLN A 85 -5.41 10.12 12.23
C GLN A 85 -5.07 9.11 11.14
N GLN A 86 -3.79 9.05 10.79
CA GLN A 86 -3.28 8.10 9.81
C GLN A 86 -2.26 7.16 10.45
N SER A 87 -2.32 5.88 10.11
CA SER A 87 -1.33 4.88 10.51
C SER A 87 -0.48 4.47 9.32
N PHE A 88 0.83 4.40 9.53
CA PHE A 88 1.78 3.99 8.50
C PHE A 88 2.66 2.88 9.03
N GLN A 89 2.77 1.81 8.26
CA GLN A 89 3.67 0.69 8.53
C GLN A 89 4.52 0.43 7.30
N ILE A 90 5.80 0.11 7.52
CA ILE A 90 6.71 -0.33 6.47
C ILE A 90 7.42 -1.57 6.97
N SER A 91 7.35 -2.65 6.21
CA SER A 91 8.13 -3.87 6.42
C SER A 91 9.16 -4.06 5.30
N PHE A 92 10.25 -4.73 5.64
CA PHE A 92 11.35 -5.00 4.71
C PHE A 92 11.67 -6.49 4.72
N THR A 93 11.84 -7.07 3.54
CA THR A 93 12.28 -8.46 3.38
C THR A 93 13.46 -8.52 2.41
N GLN A 94 14.54 -9.16 2.84
CA GLN A 94 15.68 -9.43 1.98
C GLN A 94 15.44 -10.73 1.22
N VAL A 95 15.63 -10.70 -0.10
CA VAL A 95 15.62 -11.92 -0.92
C VAL A 95 16.97 -12.63 -0.78
N THR A 96 16.91 -13.92 -0.49
CA THR A 96 18.09 -14.80 -0.46
C THR A 96 18.25 -15.52 -1.79
N ALA A 97 19.46 -16.01 -2.07
CA ALA A 97 19.73 -16.79 -3.29
C ALA A 97 18.81 -18.03 -3.43
N ARG A 98 18.30 -18.54 -2.32
CA ARG A 98 17.34 -19.65 -2.29
C ARG A 98 15.96 -19.23 -2.79
N ASP A 99 15.49 -18.06 -2.39
CA ASP A 99 14.19 -17.53 -2.83
C ASP A 99 14.16 -17.28 -4.34
N VAL A 100 15.30 -16.86 -4.91
CA VAL A 100 15.47 -16.70 -6.37
C VAL A 100 15.41 -18.05 -7.09
N MET A 101 16.05 -19.09 -6.56
CA MET A 101 15.99 -20.43 -7.15
C MET A 101 14.62 -21.08 -7.06
N ASP A 102 13.92 -20.90 -5.93
CA ASP A 102 12.57 -21.43 -5.77
C ASP A 102 11.57 -20.76 -6.73
N ASP A 103 11.80 -19.51 -7.15
CA ASP A 103 10.98 -18.84 -8.16
C ASP A 103 11.28 -19.35 -9.59
N LEU A 104 12.57 -19.52 -9.93
CA LEU A 104 13.00 -20.07 -11.22
C LEU A 104 12.58 -21.55 -11.45
N LEU A 105 12.33 -22.30 -10.38
CA LEU A 105 11.88 -23.69 -10.46
C LEU A 105 10.35 -23.83 -10.54
N LYS A 106 9.56 -22.78 -10.29
CA LYS A 106 8.10 -22.81 -10.46
C LYS A 106 7.68 -22.75 -11.93
N ASP A 107 8.58 -22.33 -12.81
CA ASP A 107 8.33 -22.17 -14.25
C ASP A 107 8.82 -23.36 -15.10
N ILE A 108 9.25 -24.47 -14.46
CA ILE A 108 9.69 -25.74 -15.10
C ILE A 108 8.73 -26.86 -14.72
#